data_AF-A0A0D1BVR1-F1
#
_entry.id   AF-A0A0D1BVR1-F1
#
_cell.length_a   1.000
_cell.length_b   1.000
_cell.length_c   1.000
_cell.angle_alpha   90.00
_cell.angle_beta   90.00
_cell.angle_gamma   90.00
#
_symmetry.space_group_name_H-M   'P 1'
#
loop_
_entity.id
_entity.type
_entity.pdbx_description
1 polymer ?
#
loop_
_entity_poly.entity_id
_entity_poly.type
_entity_poly.pdbx_seq_one_letter_code
_entity_poly.pdbx_strand_id
1 'polypeptide(L)'
;MALPLDGRRSYTVHLLFFLLCLVLITAANPAPPSVDLYAAMQPIFSKASPNTPAPQEHIDRSMARSDFSSDFSSDYLQHQHARVSRLAAIPRSRSAYLSSEAEMRQLFSALTSLNHDPKRQAEILERINQLRTTGYKFAPRVDPGLHLPFGTPWEFDEHGPYPASRLAGALRLNVGRVDAEAYRVELENALEALDKQTFFEADRRAGEKIRMLYTDDTILLRSAIDHYRQIWQHL
;
A
#
# COMPACT_ATOMS: atom_id res chain seq x y z
N MET A 1 -65.18 -4.47 16.84
CA MET A 1 -64.33 -3.86 17.89
C MET A 1 -62.94 -3.67 17.33
N ALA A 2 -62.40 -2.46 17.47
CA ALA A 2 -61.26 -1.93 16.74
C ALA A 2 -59.91 -2.38 17.31
N LEU A 3 -58.90 -2.52 16.42
CA LEU A 3 -57.48 -2.58 16.78
C LEU A 3 -56.93 -1.15 16.88
N PRO A 4 -56.06 -0.83 17.86
CA PRO A 4 -55.49 0.50 18.00
C PRO A 4 -54.35 0.73 17.01
N LEU A 5 -54.42 1.86 16.32
CA LEU A 5 -53.36 2.49 15.54
C LEU A 5 -52.48 3.32 16.49
N ASP A 6 -51.32 2.82 16.91
CA ASP A 6 -50.29 3.68 17.51
C ASP A 6 -48.89 3.07 17.33
N GLY A 7 -48.24 3.43 16.23
CA GLY A 7 -46.87 3.02 15.95
C GLY A 7 -46.16 3.82 14.85
N ARG A 8 -46.85 4.76 14.19
CA ARG A 8 -46.30 5.52 13.05
C ARG A 8 -45.77 6.91 13.38
N ARG A 9 -45.86 7.39 14.63
CA ARG A 9 -45.42 8.74 15.01
C ARG A 9 -43.98 8.85 15.56
N SER A 10 -43.36 7.74 15.94
CA SER A 10 -42.02 7.78 16.59
C SER A 10 -40.86 7.89 15.58
N TYR A 11 -40.98 7.25 14.40
CA TYR A 11 -39.88 7.18 13.43
C TYR A 11 -39.63 8.49 12.68
N THR A 12 -40.64 9.34 12.50
CA THR A 12 -40.51 10.62 11.80
C THR A 12 -39.76 11.67 12.62
N VAL A 13 -39.91 11.65 13.95
CA VAL A 13 -39.22 12.61 14.84
C VAL A 13 -37.72 12.32 14.91
N HIS A 14 -37.33 11.04 14.95
CA HIS A 14 -35.92 10.65 14.96
C HIS A 14 -35.22 10.92 13.63
N LEU A 15 -35.92 10.75 12.50
CA LEU A 15 -35.34 11.02 11.17
C LEU A 15 -35.12 12.53 10.94
N LEU A 16 -36.07 13.38 11.40
CA LEU A 16 -35.95 14.83 11.34
C LEU A 16 -34.82 15.35 12.24
N PHE A 17 -34.63 14.77 13.43
CA PHE A 17 -33.53 15.14 14.32
C PHE A 17 -32.16 14.75 13.74
N PHE A 18 -32.06 13.59 13.09
CA PHE A 18 -30.82 13.16 12.44
C PHE A 18 -30.45 14.02 11.22
N LEU A 19 -31.46 14.42 10.42
CA LEU A 19 -31.26 15.33 9.28
C LEU A 19 -30.87 16.74 9.73
N LEU A 20 -31.41 17.23 10.86
CA LEU A 20 -31.04 18.56 11.38
C LEU A 20 -29.60 18.58 11.91
N CYS A 21 -29.14 17.51 12.57
CA CYS A 21 -27.75 17.37 12.99
C CYS A 21 -26.78 17.27 11.80
N LEU A 22 -27.18 16.66 10.69
CA LEU A 22 -26.34 16.56 9.49
C LEU A 22 -26.15 17.92 8.79
N VAL A 23 -27.17 18.78 8.79
CA VAL A 23 -27.13 20.12 8.18
C VAL A 23 -26.34 21.12 9.04
N LEU A 24 -26.31 20.95 10.36
CA LEU A 24 -25.52 21.79 11.26
C LEU A 24 -24.01 21.49 11.21
N ILE A 25 -23.61 20.26 10.84
CA ILE A 25 -22.18 19.90 10.72
C ILE A 25 -21.59 20.38 9.38
N THR A 26 -22.40 20.53 8.32
CA THR A 26 -21.91 21.01 7.02
C THR A 26 -21.77 22.53 6.92
N ALA A 27 -22.34 23.30 7.85
CA ALA A 27 -22.26 24.76 7.87
C ALA A 27 -21.06 25.34 8.65
N ALA A 28 -20.25 24.49 9.31
CA ALA A 28 -19.20 24.94 10.25
C ALA A 28 -17.75 24.78 9.74
N ASN A 29 -17.52 24.35 8.49
CA ASN A 29 -16.16 24.21 7.94
C ASN A 29 -15.95 25.17 6.77
N PRO A 30 -15.27 26.31 6.97
CA PRO A 30 -14.79 27.10 5.85
C PRO A 30 -13.68 26.31 5.14
N ALA A 31 -13.75 26.27 3.80
CA ALA A 31 -12.71 25.67 2.97
C ALA A 31 -11.33 26.29 3.29
N PRO A 32 -10.26 25.50 3.38
CA PRO A 32 -8.92 26.04 3.61
C PRO A 32 -8.48 26.88 2.40
N PRO A 33 -7.75 27.99 2.62
CA PRO A 33 -7.27 28.83 1.53
C PRO A 33 -6.28 28.04 0.65
N SER A 34 -6.45 28.17 -0.66
CA SER A 34 -5.51 27.67 -1.66
C SER A 34 -4.17 28.38 -1.51
N VAL A 35 -3.18 27.69 -0.95
CA VAL A 35 -1.80 28.16 -0.90
C VAL A 35 -1.16 27.86 -2.25
N ASP A 36 -0.81 28.90 -3.01
CA ASP A 36 -0.01 28.81 -4.23
C ASP A 36 1.40 28.28 -3.89
N LEU A 37 1.57 26.96 -4.03
CA LEU A 37 2.84 26.26 -3.79
C LEU A 37 3.94 26.55 -4.83
N TYR A 38 3.68 27.39 -5.83
CA TYR A 38 4.63 27.70 -6.90
C TYR A 38 5.56 28.90 -6.59
N ALA A 39 5.34 29.64 -5.51
CA ALA A 39 6.18 30.81 -5.17
C ALA A 39 7.38 30.51 -4.26
N ALA A 40 7.50 29.29 -3.70
CA ALA A 40 8.57 28.93 -2.76
C ALA A 40 9.79 28.24 -3.39
N MET A 41 9.82 28.05 -4.72
CA MET A 41 10.94 27.42 -5.44
C MET A 41 11.72 28.43 -6.29
N GLN A 42 12.26 29.48 -5.67
CA GLN A 42 13.32 30.27 -6.30
C GLN A 42 14.69 29.82 -5.77
N PRO A 43 15.67 29.50 -6.64
CA PRO A 43 17.01 29.17 -6.20
C PRO A 43 17.76 30.46 -5.84
N ILE A 44 18.15 30.60 -4.58
CA ILE A 44 19.10 31.64 -4.17
C ILE A 44 20.49 31.14 -4.59
N PHE A 45 20.98 31.64 -5.73
CA PHE A 45 22.40 31.59 -6.08
C PHE A 45 23.14 32.80 -5.49
N SER A 46 24.40 32.56 -5.11
CA SER A 46 25.44 33.51 -4.66
C SER A 46 25.44 33.79 -3.14
N LYS A 47 26.56 33.71 -2.40
CA LYS A 47 27.97 33.99 -2.73
C LYS A 47 28.90 33.08 -1.92
N ALA A 48 30.01 32.69 -2.57
CA ALA A 48 31.18 32.13 -1.92
C ALA A 48 31.91 33.17 -1.03
N SER A 49 32.53 32.70 0.05
CA SER A 49 33.73 33.33 0.64
C SER A 49 34.60 32.26 1.33
N PRO A 50 35.95 32.37 1.26
CA PRO A 50 36.88 31.28 1.55
C PRO A 50 37.43 31.35 2.99
N ASN A 51 37.78 30.18 3.56
CA ASN A 51 39.09 29.92 4.20
C ASN A 51 39.14 28.59 4.98
N THR A 52 40.00 27.69 4.45
CA THR A 52 40.94 26.78 5.14
C THR A 52 40.43 25.45 5.73
N PRO A 53 41.16 24.33 5.49
CA PRO A 53 40.59 22.99 5.44
C PRO A 53 40.82 22.16 6.71
N ALA A 54 39.97 21.17 6.92
CA ALA A 54 40.22 20.00 7.77
C ALA A 54 39.64 18.74 7.08
N PRO A 55 40.19 17.55 7.30
CA PRO A 55 40.11 16.42 6.37
C PRO A 55 38.67 15.90 6.23
N GLN A 56 38.20 15.87 4.98
CA GLN A 56 36.91 15.33 4.58
C GLN A 56 36.95 13.79 4.64
N GLU A 57 36.56 13.21 5.77
CA GLU A 57 36.09 11.80 5.82
C GLU A 57 34.63 11.68 6.25
N HIS A 58 33.99 12.80 6.62
CA HIS A 58 32.64 12.79 7.19
C HIS A 58 31.53 13.25 6.22
N ILE A 59 31.88 13.68 5.00
CA ILE A 59 30.93 14.31 4.04
C ILE A 59 30.32 13.28 3.07
N ASP A 60 31.02 12.19 2.75
CA ASP A 60 30.50 11.20 1.79
C ASP A 60 29.34 10.35 2.35
N ARG A 61 29.30 10.10 3.66
CA ARG A 61 28.24 9.27 4.26
C ARG A 61 26.89 10.00 4.37
N SER A 62 26.90 11.32 4.58
CA SER A 62 25.66 12.10 4.66
C SER A 62 25.06 12.33 3.28
N MET A 63 25.89 12.50 2.24
CA MET A 63 25.41 12.64 0.85
C MET A 63 24.89 11.31 0.30
N ALA A 64 25.60 10.19 0.52
CA ALA A 64 25.11 8.87 0.11
C ALA A 64 23.78 8.50 0.78
N ARG A 65 23.59 8.87 2.06
CA ARG A 65 22.31 8.69 2.77
C ARG A 65 21.21 9.62 2.28
N SER A 66 21.52 10.87 1.90
CA SER A 66 20.52 11.81 1.39
C SER A 66 20.05 11.40 0.00
N ASP A 67 20.97 10.97 -0.85
CA ASP A 67 20.68 10.63 -2.25
C ASP A 67 19.83 9.35 -2.31
N PHE A 68 20.20 8.32 -1.54
CA PHE A 68 19.43 7.08 -1.48
C PHE A 68 18.03 7.24 -0.83
N SER A 69 17.94 8.07 0.21
CA SER A 69 16.63 8.41 0.82
C SER A 69 15.74 9.18 -0.16
N SER A 70 16.35 10.01 -1.02
CA SER A 70 15.65 10.72 -2.08
C SER A 70 15.17 9.78 -3.19
N ASP A 71 15.98 8.78 -3.57
CA ASP A 71 15.64 7.76 -4.57
C ASP A 71 14.47 6.89 -4.09
N PHE A 72 14.55 6.34 -2.87
CA PHE A 72 13.44 5.57 -2.28
C PHE A 72 12.16 6.41 -2.17
N SER A 73 12.27 7.68 -1.77
CA SER A 73 11.10 8.57 -1.67
C SER A 73 10.48 8.85 -3.04
N SER A 74 11.30 9.03 -4.08
CA SER A 74 10.85 9.23 -5.45
C SER A 74 10.12 7.99 -5.98
N ASP A 75 10.72 6.81 -5.84
CA ASP A 75 10.11 5.52 -6.22
C ASP A 75 8.74 5.38 -5.54
N TYR A 76 8.70 5.50 -4.21
CA TYR A 76 7.47 5.35 -3.44
C TYR A 76 6.36 6.30 -3.93
N LEU A 77 6.69 7.58 -4.17
CA LEU A 77 5.72 8.57 -4.66
C LEU A 77 5.22 8.20 -6.05
N GLN A 78 6.10 7.79 -6.97
CA GLN A 78 5.70 7.35 -8.31
C GLN A 78 4.72 6.18 -8.24
N HIS A 79 4.97 5.19 -7.38
CA HIS A 79 4.07 4.05 -7.19
C HIS A 79 2.71 4.48 -6.60
N GLN A 80 2.69 5.40 -5.63
CA GLN A 80 1.43 5.93 -5.10
C GLN A 80 0.64 6.71 -6.16
N HIS A 81 1.32 7.54 -6.97
CA HIS A 81 0.69 8.24 -8.09
C HIS A 81 0.06 7.27 -9.08
N ALA A 82 0.79 6.23 -9.50
CA ALA A 82 0.27 5.21 -10.40
C ALA A 82 -0.98 4.51 -9.82
N ARG A 83 -0.98 4.21 -8.51
CA ARG A 83 -2.14 3.63 -7.81
C ARG A 83 -3.35 4.57 -7.83
N VAL A 84 -3.16 5.86 -7.56
CA VAL A 84 -4.23 6.87 -7.60
C VAL A 84 -4.78 7.02 -9.01
N SER A 85 -3.92 7.05 -10.04
CA SER A 85 -4.35 7.10 -11.45
C SER A 85 -5.19 5.88 -11.83
N ARG A 86 -4.78 4.67 -11.40
CA ARG A 86 -5.57 3.44 -11.63
C ARG A 86 -6.94 3.53 -10.96
N LEU A 87 -7.01 3.96 -9.70
CA LEU A 87 -8.25 4.19 -8.96
C LEU A 87 -9.20 5.17 -9.68
N ALA A 88 -8.65 6.24 -10.26
CA ALA A 88 -9.43 7.23 -10.99
C ALA A 88 -10.01 6.66 -12.31
N ALA A 89 -9.32 5.71 -12.94
CA ALA A 89 -9.72 5.08 -14.20
C ALA A 89 -10.72 3.92 -14.04
N ILE A 90 -11.04 3.49 -12.82
CA ILE A 90 -11.93 2.35 -12.58
C ILE A 90 -13.34 2.63 -13.10
N PRO A 91 -13.91 1.75 -13.95
CA PRO A 91 -15.33 1.79 -14.27
C PRO A 91 -16.15 1.66 -12.99
N ARG A 92 -16.90 2.71 -12.64
CA ARG A 92 -17.68 2.78 -11.37
C ARG A 92 -18.94 1.90 -11.38
N SER A 93 -18.98 0.86 -12.22
CA SER A 93 -20.16 -0.01 -12.30
C SER A 93 -20.20 -0.95 -11.10
N ARG A 94 -21.34 -0.99 -10.42
CA ARG A 94 -21.58 -1.91 -9.30
C ARG A 94 -21.44 -3.37 -9.74
N SER A 95 -21.84 -3.71 -10.97
CA SER A 95 -21.75 -5.05 -11.52
C SER A 95 -20.30 -5.53 -11.66
N ALA A 96 -19.40 -4.70 -12.20
CA ALA A 96 -17.98 -5.06 -12.33
C ALA A 96 -17.35 -5.28 -10.95
N TYR A 97 -17.62 -4.40 -9.99
CA TYR A 97 -17.14 -4.57 -8.61
C TYR A 97 -17.63 -5.89 -7.99
N LEU A 98 -18.92 -6.22 -8.09
CA LEU A 98 -19.47 -7.45 -7.53
C LEU A 98 -18.89 -8.70 -8.21
N SER A 99 -18.64 -8.64 -9.52
CA SER A 99 -17.97 -9.72 -10.25
C SER A 99 -16.55 -9.93 -9.75
N SER A 100 -15.77 -8.85 -9.60
CA SER A 100 -14.40 -8.92 -9.06
C SER A 100 -14.38 -9.36 -7.60
N GLU A 101 -15.36 -8.96 -6.77
CA GLU A 101 -15.48 -9.43 -5.38
C GLU A 101 -15.74 -10.95 -5.34
N ALA A 102 -16.64 -11.45 -6.18
CA ALA A 102 -16.94 -12.87 -6.27
C ALA A 102 -15.73 -13.68 -6.75
N GLU A 103 -15.01 -13.18 -7.76
CA GLU A 103 -13.80 -13.80 -8.28
C GLU A 103 -12.70 -13.85 -7.22
N MET A 104 -12.45 -12.76 -6.50
CA MET A 104 -11.45 -12.72 -5.43
C MET A 104 -11.75 -13.74 -4.33
N ARG A 105 -13.02 -13.87 -3.91
CA ARG A 105 -13.43 -14.89 -2.93
C ARG A 105 -13.15 -16.31 -3.41
N GLN A 106 -13.45 -16.60 -4.68
CA GLN A 106 -13.20 -17.92 -5.26
C GLN A 106 -11.71 -18.24 -5.30
N LEU A 107 -10.87 -17.26 -5.64
CA LEU A 107 -9.42 -17.41 -5.66
C LEU A 107 -8.86 -17.74 -4.28
N PHE A 108 -9.22 -16.97 -3.24
CA PHE A 108 -8.78 -17.27 -1.88
C PHE A 108 -9.29 -18.62 -1.37
N SER A 109 -10.55 -18.98 -1.65
CA SER A 109 -11.07 -20.30 -1.31
C SER A 109 -10.33 -21.44 -2.03
N ALA A 110 -9.93 -21.24 -3.29
CA ALA A 110 -9.16 -22.20 -4.06
C ALA A 110 -7.70 -22.29 -3.56
N LEU A 111 -7.13 -21.17 -3.11
CA LEU A 111 -5.79 -21.10 -2.56
C LEU A 111 -5.68 -21.89 -1.25
N THR A 112 -6.63 -21.69 -0.32
CA THR A 112 -6.63 -22.38 0.98
C THR A 112 -6.98 -23.87 0.90
N SER A 113 -7.62 -24.30 -0.19
CA SER A 113 -7.99 -25.72 -0.42
C SER A 113 -7.01 -26.45 -1.33
N LEU A 114 -5.90 -25.81 -1.69
CA LEU A 114 -4.94 -26.35 -2.63
C LEU A 114 -4.11 -27.46 -1.96
N ASN A 115 -4.09 -28.66 -2.55
CA ASN A 115 -3.22 -29.76 -2.13
C ASN A 115 -1.77 -29.55 -2.59
N HIS A 116 -1.20 -28.36 -2.33
CA HIS A 116 0.18 -27.99 -2.67
C HIS A 116 0.59 -28.16 -4.14
N ASP A 117 -0.33 -27.93 -5.10
CA ASP A 117 0.02 -27.90 -6.53
C ASP A 117 0.70 -26.56 -6.90
N PRO A 118 2.03 -26.52 -7.12
CA PRO A 118 2.75 -25.26 -7.26
C PRO A 118 2.35 -24.47 -8.51
N LYS A 119 1.94 -25.16 -9.59
CA LYS A 119 1.53 -24.47 -10.83
C LYS A 119 0.21 -23.76 -10.64
N ARG A 120 -0.75 -24.44 -10.03
CA ARG A 120 -2.07 -23.87 -9.76
C ARG A 120 -1.99 -22.78 -8.69
N GLN A 121 -1.11 -22.92 -7.70
CA GLN A 121 -0.83 -21.86 -6.74
C GLN A 121 -0.35 -20.59 -7.46
N ALA A 122 0.64 -20.71 -8.35
CA ALA A 122 1.16 -19.58 -9.13
C ALA A 122 0.07 -18.88 -9.96
N GLU A 123 -0.81 -19.62 -10.62
CA GLU A 123 -1.93 -19.05 -11.38
C GLU A 123 -2.91 -18.27 -10.49
N ILE A 124 -3.24 -18.81 -9.31
CA ILE A 124 -4.14 -18.16 -8.36
C ILE A 124 -3.50 -16.88 -7.80
N LEU A 125 -2.23 -16.95 -7.40
CA LEU A 125 -1.48 -15.81 -6.86
C LEU A 125 -1.36 -14.67 -7.89
N GLU A 126 -1.03 -14.99 -9.15
CA GLU A 126 -1.02 -14.02 -10.24
C GLU A 126 -2.37 -13.33 -10.39
N ARG A 127 -3.45 -14.11 -10.35
CA ARG A 127 -4.80 -13.57 -10.54
C ARG A 127 -5.24 -12.67 -9.39
N ILE A 128 -4.88 -13.01 -8.15
CA ILE A 128 -5.09 -12.14 -6.99
C ILE A 128 -4.36 -10.81 -7.19
N ASN A 129 -3.09 -10.83 -7.61
CA ASN A 129 -2.34 -9.60 -7.92
C ASN A 129 -2.99 -8.78 -9.05
N GLN A 130 -3.42 -9.42 -10.14
CA GLN A 130 -4.15 -8.75 -11.21
C GLN A 130 -5.41 -8.04 -10.68
N LEU A 131 -6.19 -8.70 -9.83
CA LEU A 131 -7.38 -8.09 -9.22
C LEU A 131 -7.01 -6.92 -8.29
N ARG A 132 -5.97 -7.05 -7.47
CA ARG A 132 -5.50 -5.95 -6.60
C ARG A 132 -5.02 -4.74 -7.40
N THR A 133 -4.36 -4.96 -8.54
CA THR A 133 -3.83 -3.88 -9.39
C THR A 133 -4.91 -3.14 -10.18
N THR A 134 -6.11 -3.71 -10.34
CA THR A 134 -7.27 -2.96 -10.91
C THR A 134 -7.66 -1.73 -10.08
N GLY A 135 -7.27 -1.70 -8.80
CA GLY A 135 -7.56 -0.62 -7.87
C GLY A 135 -8.87 -0.77 -7.09
N TYR A 136 -9.63 -1.85 -7.27
CA TYR A 136 -10.75 -2.12 -6.36
C TYR A 136 -10.29 -2.26 -4.91
N LYS A 137 -11.11 -1.75 -3.98
CA LYS A 137 -10.88 -1.89 -2.53
C LYS A 137 -11.75 -3.00 -1.99
N PHE A 138 -11.16 -4.18 -1.81
CA PHE A 138 -11.85 -5.33 -1.24
C PHE A 138 -11.88 -5.26 0.29
N ALA A 139 -12.96 -5.75 0.89
CA ALA A 139 -13.09 -5.85 2.34
C ALA A 139 -12.22 -6.99 2.91
N PRO A 140 -11.90 -7.00 4.22
CA PRO A 140 -11.08 -8.05 4.84
C PRO A 140 -11.59 -9.48 4.59
N ARG A 141 -12.92 -9.66 4.56
CA ARG A 141 -13.58 -10.96 4.27
C ARG A 141 -13.46 -11.45 2.81
N VAL A 142 -12.87 -10.63 1.94
CA VAL A 142 -12.72 -10.88 0.50
C VAL A 142 -11.24 -11.02 0.17
N ASP A 143 -10.42 -10.12 0.72
CA ASP A 143 -8.98 -10.10 0.54
C ASP A 143 -8.34 -9.94 1.93
N PRO A 144 -8.07 -11.03 2.66
CA PRO A 144 -7.56 -10.96 4.03
C PRO A 144 -6.16 -10.35 4.11
N GLY A 145 -5.29 -10.65 3.13
CA GLY A 145 -3.89 -10.21 3.16
C GLY A 145 -3.72 -8.69 3.21
N LEU A 146 -4.55 -7.93 2.49
CA LEU A 146 -4.46 -6.46 2.49
C LEU A 146 -4.82 -5.81 3.84
N HIS A 147 -5.45 -6.56 4.75
CA HIS A 147 -5.94 -6.04 6.04
C HIS A 147 -5.22 -6.66 7.24
N LEU A 148 -4.21 -7.49 7.00
CA LEU A 148 -3.39 -8.03 8.09
C LEU A 148 -2.67 -6.92 8.87
N PRO A 149 -2.59 -7.01 10.20
CA PRO A 149 -1.74 -6.13 11.01
C PRO A 149 -0.29 -6.12 10.52
N PHE A 150 0.41 -5.01 10.71
CA PHE A 150 1.84 -4.93 10.42
C PHE A 150 2.64 -5.79 11.42
N GLY A 151 3.61 -6.56 10.93
CA GLY A 151 4.39 -7.50 11.75
C GLY A 151 3.78 -8.89 11.87
N THR A 152 2.77 -9.22 11.06
CA THR A 152 2.22 -10.59 10.99
C THR A 152 3.03 -11.44 10.00
N PRO A 153 3.48 -12.66 10.36
CA PRO A 153 4.12 -13.58 9.43
C PRO A 153 3.26 -13.87 8.20
N TRP A 154 3.88 -13.91 7.02
CA TRP A 154 3.15 -13.98 5.77
C TRP A 154 3.03 -15.40 5.24
N GLU A 155 1.81 -15.93 5.27
CA GLU A 155 1.50 -17.21 4.62
C GLU A 155 0.85 -16.99 3.26
N PHE A 156 1.54 -17.33 2.17
CA PHE A 156 1.05 -17.09 0.81
C PHE A 156 -0.22 -17.88 0.48
N ASP A 157 -0.42 -19.05 1.12
CA ASP A 157 -1.60 -19.89 0.92
C ASP A 157 -2.87 -19.31 1.57
N GLU A 158 -2.70 -18.41 2.54
CA GLU A 158 -3.81 -17.80 3.29
C GLU A 158 -4.02 -16.34 2.91
N HIS A 159 -2.93 -15.60 2.69
CA HIS A 159 -2.91 -14.14 2.55
C HIS A 159 -2.64 -13.69 1.11
N GLY A 160 -2.31 -14.64 0.23
CA GLY A 160 -1.99 -14.38 -1.16
C GLY A 160 -0.64 -13.67 -1.32
N PRO A 161 -0.44 -12.92 -2.41
CA PRO A 161 0.81 -12.20 -2.67
C PRO A 161 1.11 -11.14 -1.61
N TYR A 162 2.39 -10.94 -1.27
CA TYR A 162 2.81 -9.89 -0.34
C TYR A 162 2.72 -8.50 -0.99
N PRO A 163 1.97 -7.53 -0.42
CA PRO A 163 1.87 -6.19 -0.97
C PRO A 163 3.13 -5.37 -0.68
N ALA A 164 3.86 -4.97 -1.73
CA ALA A 164 5.11 -4.24 -1.61
C ALA A 164 4.98 -2.91 -0.84
N SER A 165 3.80 -2.30 -0.93
CA SER A 165 3.49 -1.06 -0.23
C SER A 165 3.45 -1.17 1.30
N ARG A 166 3.40 -2.38 1.88
CA ARG A 166 3.39 -2.57 3.34
C ARG A 166 4.69 -2.11 3.98
N LEU A 167 5.81 -2.74 3.62
CA LEU A 167 7.13 -2.35 4.11
C LEU A 167 7.47 -0.91 3.70
N ALA A 168 7.25 -0.56 2.43
CA ALA A 168 7.58 0.77 1.91
C ALA A 168 6.79 1.89 2.62
N GLY A 169 5.51 1.67 2.89
CA GLY A 169 4.67 2.64 3.61
C GLY A 169 5.09 2.81 5.07
N ALA A 170 5.46 1.72 5.75
CA ALA A 170 5.96 1.78 7.13
C ALA A 170 7.26 2.60 7.23
N LEU A 171 8.21 2.31 6.34
CA LEU A 171 9.47 3.06 6.23
C LEU A 171 9.24 4.54 5.95
N ARG A 172 8.29 4.88 5.07
CA ARG A 172 8.00 6.29 4.76
C ARG A 172 7.36 7.04 5.93
N LEU A 173 6.48 6.41 6.69
CA LEU A 173 5.63 7.09 7.68
C LEU A 173 6.17 7.05 9.12
N ASN A 174 6.98 6.05 9.49
CA ASN A 174 7.19 5.75 10.91
C ASN A 174 8.56 5.13 11.26
N VAL A 175 9.68 5.65 10.72
CA VAL A 175 11.00 5.30 11.25
C VAL A 175 11.06 5.74 12.73
N GLY A 176 11.04 4.78 13.66
CA GLY A 176 11.14 5.01 15.11
C GLY A 176 9.83 5.00 15.93
N ARG A 177 8.65 4.71 15.34
CA ARG A 177 7.37 4.58 16.09
C ARG A 177 6.76 3.19 16.09
N VAL A 178 7.23 2.32 15.21
CA VAL A 178 6.77 0.93 15.11
C VAL A 178 7.79 0.04 15.81
N ASP A 179 7.29 -0.99 16.49
CA ASP A 179 8.07 -1.99 17.19
C ASP A 179 9.14 -2.60 16.27
N ALA A 180 10.37 -2.72 16.79
CA ALA A 180 11.51 -3.26 16.05
C ALA A 180 11.26 -4.71 15.62
N GLU A 181 10.53 -5.47 16.43
CA GLU A 181 10.18 -6.85 16.11
C GLU A 181 9.18 -6.92 14.95
N ALA A 182 8.16 -6.05 14.94
CA ALA A 182 7.21 -5.98 13.84
C ALA A 182 7.90 -5.61 12.51
N TYR A 183 8.90 -4.72 12.55
CA TYR A 183 9.73 -4.41 11.39
C TYR A 183 10.57 -5.60 10.91
N ARG A 184 11.17 -6.35 11.85
CA ARG A 184 11.94 -7.56 11.53
C ARG A 184 11.07 -8.57 10.78
N VAL A 185 9.87 -8.85 11.29
CA VAL A 185 8.92 -9.77 10.65
C VAL A 185 8.52 -9.28 9.25
N GLU A 186 8.24 -7.98 9.08
CA GLU A 186 7.85 -7.45 7.77
C GLU A 186 9.00 -7.44 6.76
N LEU A 187 10.24 -7.26 7.21
CA LEU A 187 11.41 -7.47 6.37
C LEU A 187 11.54 -8.93 5.94
N GLU A 188 11.33 -9.89 6.86
CA GLU A 188 11.38 -11.32 6.54
C GLU A 188 10.33 -11.70 5.50
N ASN A 189 9.09 -11.24 5.68
CA ASN A 189 8.02 -11.41 4.69
C ASN A 189 8.40 -10.83 3.31
N ALA A 190 8.95 -9.62 3.29
CA ALA A 190 9.38 -8.95 2.08
C ALA A 190 10.52 -9.69 1.36
N LEU A 191 11.50 -10.19 2.13
CA LEU A 191 12.61 -10.98 1.60
C LEU A 191 12.11 -12.30 1.03
N GLU A 192 11.23 -13.00 1.74
CA GLU A 192 10.65 -14.26 1.26
C GLU A 192 9.84 -14.07 -0.03
N ALA A 193 9.01 -13.02 -0.09
CA ALA A 193 8.26 -12.68 -1.30
C ALA A 193 9.19 -12.39 -2.49
N LEU A 194 10.26 -11.64 -2.26
CA LEU A 194 11.22 -11.30 -3.31
C LEU A 194 12.04 -12.53 -3.77
N ASP A 195 12.44 -13.39 -2.85
CA ASP A 195 13.17 -14.62 -3.15
C ASP A 195 12.32 -15.58 -4.00
N LYS A 196 11.08 -15.86 -3.56
CA LYS A 196 10.13 -16.68 -4.32
C LYS A 196 9.82 -16.11 -5.71
N GLN A 197 9.68 -14.78 -5.80
CA GLN A 197 9.48 -14.11 -7.09
C GLN A 197 10.70 -14.27 -8.00
N THR A 198 11.91 -14.07 -7.48
CA THR A 198 13.17 -14.20 -8.24
C THR A 198 13.41 -15.64 -8.68
N PHE A 199 13.10 -16.62 -7.83
CA PHE A 199 13.17 -18.04 -8.16
C PHE A 199 12.26 -18.38 -9.36
N PHE A 200 11.03 -17.86 -9.35
CA PHE A 200 10.09 -18.08 -10.45
C PHE A 200 10.52 -17.39 -11.74
N GLU A 201 11.04 -16.17 -11.67
CA GLU A 201 11.57 -15.43 -12.82
C GLU A 201 12.81 -16.09 -13.44
N ALA A 202 13.63 -16.75 -12.62
CA ALA A 202 14.81 -17.47 -13.07
C ALA A 202 14.49 -18.79 -13.80
N ASP A 203 13.28 -19.36 -13.59
CA ASP A 203 12.83 -20.52 -14.35
C ASP A 203 12.55 -20.11 -15.80
N ARG A 204 13.49 -20.47 -16.69
CA ARG A 204 13.47 -20.22 -18.16
C ARG A 204 12.22 -20.74 -18.89
N ARG A 205 11.31 -21.45 -18.22
CA ARG A 205 10.03 -21.91 -18.74
C ARG A 205 8.88 -20.92 -18.52
N ALA A 206 9.06 -19.91 -17.67
CA ALA A 206 8.18 -18.74 -17.66
C ALA A 206 8.45 -17.97 -18.96
N GLY A 207 7.46 -17.86 -19.84
CA GLY A 207 7.62 -17.22 -21.16
C GLY A 207 8.08 -15.76 -21.09
N GLU A 208 8.09 -15.06 -22.23
CA GLU A 208 8.65 -13.69 -22.39
C GLU A 208 8.09 -12.60 -21.46
N LYS A 209 7.07 -12.88 -20.63
CA LYS A 209 6.47 -11.92 -19.71
C LYS A 209 6.76 -12.28 -18.26
N ILE A 210 7.34 -11.33 -17.53
CA ILE A 210 7.51 -11.39 -16.08
C ILE A 210 6.12 -11.46 -15.43
N ARG A 211 5.83 -12.57 -14.74
CA ARG A 211 4.57 -12.78 -14.01
C ARG A 211 4.76 -12.37 -12.55
N MET A 212 3.94 -11.43 -12.07
CA MET A 212 3.98 -10.97 -10.69
C MET A 212 3.16 -11.90 -9.80
N LEU A 213 3.83 -12.82 -9.10
CA LEU A 213 3.19 -13.89 -8.33
C LEU A 213 3.20 -13.61 -6.84
N TYR A 214 4.40 -13.41 -6.27
CA TYR A 214 4.57 -13.35 -4.83
C TYR A 214 4.54 -11.93 -4.29
N THR A 215 4.61 -10.93 -5.17
CA THR A 215 4.40 -9.53 -4.82
C THR A 215 3.80 -8.78 -6.00
N ASP A 216 3.14 -7.66 -5.73
CA ASP A 216 2.57 -6.79 -6.75
C ASP A 216 3.60 -5.86 -7.41
N ASP A 217 4.76 -5.64 -6.77
CA ASP A 217 5.77 -4.69 -7.24
C ASP A 217 7.19 -5.02 -6.75
N THR A 218 8.00 -5.65 -7.59
CA THR A 218 9.37 -6.07 -7.24
C THR A 218 10.34 -4.89 -7.09
N ILE A 219 10.11 -3.80 -7.84
CA ILE A 219 10.98 -2.63 -7.81
C ILE A 219 10.79 -1.90 -6.48
N LEU A 220 9.54 -1.61 -6.12
CA LEU A 220 9.23 -0.97 -4.85
C LEU A 220 9.69 -1.82 -3.65
N LEU A 221 9.49 -3.13 -3.71
CA LEU A 221 9.89 -4.05 -2.64
C LEU A 221 11.41 -4.07 -2.45
N ARG A 222 12.19 -4.12 -3.54
CA ARG A 222 13.67 -4.04 -3.50
C ARG A 222 14.13 -2.71 -2.90
N SER A 223 13.59 -1.60 -3.41
CA SER A 223 13.89 -0.25 -2.92
C SER A 223 13.61 -0.12 -1.41
N ALA A 224 12.49 -0.69 -0.93
CA ALA A 224 12.16 -0.71 0.50
C ALA A 224 13.12 -1.57 1.35
N ILE A 225 13.47 -2.77 0.88
CA ILE A 225 14.42 -3.66 1.57
C ILE A 225 15.80 -3.01 1.69
N ASP A 226 16.29 -2.39 0.62
CA ASP A 226 17.59 -1.75 0.60
C ASP A 226 17.60 -0.50 1.51
N HIS A 227 16.52 0.28 1.51
CA HIS A 227 16.35 1.41 2.43
C HIS A 227 16.34 0.97 3.90
N TYR A 228 15.63 -0.12 4.23
CA TYR A 228 15.64 -0.70 5.57
C TYR A 228 17.05 -1.07 6.01
N ARG A 229 17.80 -1.79 5.16
CA ARG A 229 19.17 -2.23 5.45
C ARG A 229 20.09 -1.06 5.77
N GLN A 230 19.97 0.04 5.04
CA GLN A 230 20.79 1.23 5.29
C GLN A 230 20.42 2.01 6.55
N ILE A 231 19.15 2.00 6.95
CA ILE A 231 18.74 2.59 8.23
C ILE A 231 19.30 1.75 9.38
N TRP A 232 19.15 0.43 9.33
CA TRP A 232 19.46 -0.47 10.44
C TRP A 232 20.90 -1.01 10.50
N GLN A 233 21.70 -0.94 9.42
CA GLN A 233 23.16 -1.22 9.48
C GLN A 233 23.97 -0.08 10.15
N HIS A 234 23.29 0.98 10.58
CA HIS A 234 23.89 2.21 11.09
C HIS A 234 23.23 2.69 12.40
N LEU A 235 22.43 1.83 13.02
CA LEU A 235 21.96 1.91 14.41
C LEU A 235 22.74 0.89 15.24
#